data_AF-A0A6N8AV59-F1
#
_entry.id   AF-A0A6N8AV59-F1
#
_cell.length_a   1.000
_cell.length_b   1.000
_cell.length_c   1.000
_cell.angle_alpha   90.00
_cell.angle_beta   90.00
_cell.angle_gamma   90.00
#
_symmetry.space_group_name_H-M   'P 1'
#
loop_
_entity.id
_entity.type
_entity.pdbx_description
1 polymer ?
#
loop_
_entity_poly.entity_id
_entity_poly.type
_entity_poly.pdbx_seq_one_letter_code
_entity_poly.pdbx_strand_id
1 'polypeptide(L)'
;MATDTQLWPFGGAGDVYWQAAWLTDVLQPNAGLAQHRRLREHPRLRVGFDGLLSAGARRWLENLLERNGGRLWRVPLPGVGFSLAAAAPAGAITLAGEAAGTFVSAGTPVALVPEDPRKAEIVEVAAVLGDAITLVNGTANAHGAGTQVLPLFTGRMAAVPAIARFTGDSAPWRAEFDLEDPLPIAADAGSTLYRGWPVLELPVDWSVDPTWQPQRDLLRVDNETASPVVADLLAQSRPIIHWQHSAVGPTEVARLLALLWALAGRGMPIWVHTRAQDLILSANAGAAATTLDVEWAGLGTGPRPPGRRDLRIELRNGAIVRRRVTAVAAPSASIERLTLDAALGVAVTPADVAQISWMALCTQSADVVRINWWRHDVATVELDFQAVPHEH
;
A
#
# COMPACT_ATOMS: atom_id res chain seq x y z
N MET A 1 -33.71 7.86 -19.15
CA MET A 1 -33.01 9.15 -19.11
C MET A 1 -31.53 8.84 -19.06
N ALA A 2 -30.77 9.15 -20.11
CA ALA A 2 -29.32 9.02 -20.05
C ALA A 2 -28.81 9.93 -18.92
N THR A 3 -28.25 9.34 -17.87
CA THR A 3 -27.60 10.09 -16.80
C THR A 3 -26.42 10.82 -17.41
N ASP A 4 -26.60 12.12 -17.63
CA ASP A 4 -25.58 13.03 -18.14
C ASP A 4 -24.48 13.17 -17.08
N THR A 5 -23.42 12.38 -17.22
CA THR A 5 -22.29 12.33 -16.28
C THR A 5 -21.40 13.54 -16.50
N GLN A 6 -21.21 14.37 -15.46
CA GLN A 6 -20.46 15.63 -15.56
C GLN A 6 -18.96 15.41 -15.33
N LEU A 7 -18.10 15.99 -16.17
CA LEU A 7 -16.64 16.04 -15.92
C LEU A 7 -16.34 16.89 -14.69
N TRP A 8 -15.51 16.36 -13.80
CA TRP A 8 -14.80 17.16 -12.80
C TRP A 8 -13.55 17.78 -13.46
N PRO A 9 -13.50 19.10 -13.68
CA PRO A 9 -12.49 19.71 -14.54
C PRO A 9 -11.23 20.18 -13.79
N PHE A 10 -11.19 20.02 -12.47
CA PHE A 10 -10.11 20.56 -11.63
C PHE A 10 -9.10 19.46 -11.28
N GLY A 11 -7.84 19.69 -11.62
CA GLY A 11 -6.73 18.83 -11.17
C GLY A 11 -6.41 19.07 -9.71
N GLY A 12 -5.98 18.02 -9.00
CA GLY A 12 -5.40 18.16 -7.66
C GLY A 12 -4.05 18.88 -7.74
N ALA A 13 -3.88 19.93 -6.95
CA ALA A 13 -2.64 20.70 -6.84
C ALA A 13 -2.01 20.63 -5.44
N GLY A 14 -2.70 20.07 -4.45
CA GLY A 14 -2.20 19.83 -3.10
C GLY A 14 -2.19 18.34 -2.71
N ASP A 15 -2.80 17.99 -1.58
CA ASP A 15 -2.84 16.60 -1.09
C ASP A 15 -3.65 15.74 -2.06
N VAL A 16 -3.05 14.68 -2.59
CA VAL A 16 -3.71 13.68 -3.42
C VAL A 16 -3.59 12.35 -2.71
N TYR A 17 -4.71 11.67 -2.48
CA TYR A 17 -4.68 10.34 -1.88
C TYR A 17 -5.79 9.45 -2.42
N TRP A 18 -5.50 8.16 -2.40
CA TRP A 18 -6.49 7.12 -2.61
C TRP A 18 -6.68 6.37 -1.29
N GLN A 19 -7.91 5.98 -1.02
CA GLN A 19 -8.25 5.14 0.11
C GLN A 19 -8.95 3.90 -0.43
N ALA A 20 -8.26 2.77 -0.34
CA ALA A 20 -8.77 1.49 -0.75
C ALA A 20 -9.37 0.74 0.44
N ALA A 21 -10.66 0.45 0.39
CA ALA A 21 -11.41 -0.22 1.43
C ALA A 21 -11.89 -1.60 0.98
N TRP A 22 -11.13 -2.63 1.34
CA TRP A 22 -11.53 -4.02 1.25
C TRP A 22 -12.60 -4.35 2.30
N LEU A 23 -13.06 -5.60 2.31
CA LEU A 23 -13.97 -6.09 3.33
C LEU A 23 -13.64 -7.55 3.59
N THR A 24 -13.16 -7.83 4.79
CA THR A 24 -12.79 -9.18 5.22
C THR A 24 -13.56 -9.52 6.49
N ASP A 25 -14.15 -10.72 6.49
CA ASP A 25 -14.66 -11.35 7.69
C ASP A 25 -13.54 -12.17 8.35
N VAL A 26 -13.29 -11.93 9.63
CA VAL A 26 -12.23 -12.59 10.38
C VAL A 26 -12.89 -13.39 11.50
N LEU A 27 -12.97 -14.70 11.28
CA LEU A 27 -13.51 -15.63 12.26
C LEU A 27 -12.37 -16.15 13.13
N GLN A 28 -12.37 -15.81 14.40
CA GLN A 28 -11.37 -16.24 15.37
C GLN A 28 -12.06 -16.95 16.56
N PRO A 29 -12.24 -18.28 16.51
CA PRO A 29 -12.54 -19.07 17.70
C PRO A 29 -11.45 -18.88 18.77
N ASN A 30 -11.84 -19.00 20.04
CA ASN A 30 -10.97 -18.86 21.22
C ASN A 30 -9.72 -19.76 21.23
N ALA A 31 -9.63 -20.74 20.32
CA ALA A 31 -8.54 -21.70 20.17
C ALA A 31 -7.44 -21.27 19.17
N GLY A 32 -7.39 -19.99 18.76
CA GLY A 32 -6.25 -19.44 18.02
C GLY A 32 -6.12 -19.92 16.56
N LEU A 33 -7.22 -20.37 15.95
CA LEU A 33 -7.30 -20.49 14.50
C LEU A 33 -8.04 -19.26 13.97
N ALA A 34 -7.46 -18.56 13.01
CA ALA A 34 -8.14 -17.45 12.34
C ALA A 34 -8.48 -17.85 10.90
N GLN A 35 -9.75 -17.71 10.53
CA GLN A 35 -10.18 -17.82 9.15
C GLN A 35 -10.48 -16.43 8.60
N HIS A 36 -9.81 -16.08 7.51
CA HIS A 36 -9.96 -14.82 6.82
C HIS A 36 -10.76 -15.05 5.54
N ARG A 37 -11.90 -14.37 5.40
CA ARG A 37 -12.78 -14.51 4.25
C ARG A 37 -13.01 -13.17 3.58
N ARG A 38 -12.46 -13.02 2.39
CA ARG A 38 -12.66 -11.84 1.54
C ARG A 38 -14.11 -11.78 1.07
N LEU A 39 -14.81 -10.68 1.35
CA LEU A 39 -16.22 -10.46 1.00
C LEU A 39 -16.42 -9.57 -0.24
N ARG A 40 -15.37 -8.91 -0.73
CA ARG A 40 -15.39 -8.07 -1.94
C ARG A 40 -14.31 -8.46 -2.92
N GLU A 41 -14.67 -8.60 -4.19
CA GLU A 41 -13.71 -8.86 -5.29
C GLU A 41 -12.82 -7.66 -5.62
N HIS A 42 -13.28 -6.44 -5.38
CA HIS A 42 -12.48 -5.22 -5.51
C HIS A 42 -12.71 -4.31 -4.30
N PRO A 43 -11.70 -3.58 -3.84
CA PRO A 43 -11.90 -2.60 -2.80
C PRO A 43 -12.85 -1.51 -3.30
N ARG A 44 -13.62 -0.91 -2.39
CA ARG A 44 -14.23 0.38 -2.68
C ARG A 44 -13.14 1.43 -2.64
N LEU A 45 -13.07 2.28 -3.65
CA LEU A 45 -12.07 3.33 -3.70
C LEU A 45 -12.69 4.69 -3.45
N ARG A 46 -12.08 5.41 -2.51
CA ARG A 46 -12.27 6.82 -2.35
C ARG A 46 -11.03 7.55 -2.80
N VAL A 47 -11.20 8.55 -3.65
CA VAL A 47 -10.10 9.37 -4.17
C VAL A 47 -10.35 10.78 -3.70
N GLY A 48 -9.38 11.34 -2.98
CA GLY A 48 -9.44 12.69 -2.47
C GLY A 48 -8.31 13.52 -3.05
N PHE A 49 -8.63 14.75 -3.42
CA PHE A 49 -7.63 15.72 -3.81
C PHE A 49 -8.10 17.14 -3.56
N ASP A 50 -7.14 18.04 -3.35
CA ASP A 50 -7.40 19.43 -3.05
C ASP A 50 -6.59 20.39 -3.93
N GLY A 51 -6.94 21.67 -3.80
CA GLY A 51 -6.27 22.75 -4.48
C GLY A 51 -6.76 24.11 -4.03
N LEU A 52 -6.25 25.14 -4.71
CA LEU A 52 -6.61 26.52 -4.48
C LEU A 52 -7.16 27.10 -5.78
N LEU A 53 -8.33 27.74 -5.72
CA LEU A 53 -8.89 28.47 -6.84
C LEU A 53 -9.13 29.93 -6.46
N SER A 54 -9.01 30.81 -7.44
CA SER A 54 -9.28 32.23 -7.30
C SER A 54 -10.23 32.75 -8.38
N ALA A 55 -10.77 33.94 -8.16
CA ALA A 55 -11.55 34.70 -9.15
C ALA A 55 -12.64 33.89 -9.87
N GLY A 56 -12.58 33.84 -11.20
CA GLY A 56 -13.60 33.20 -12.04
C GLY A 56 -13.68 31.69 -11.86
N ALA A 57 -12.55 31.01 -11.65
CA ALA A 57 -12.51 29.56 -11.48
C ALA A 57 -13.18 29.14 -10.17
N ARG A 58 -12.97 29.90 -9.08
CA ARG A 58 -13.68 29.70 -7.81
C ARG A 58 -15.19 29.85 -7.98
N ARG A 59 -15.65 30.94 -8.60
CA ARG A 59 -17.10 31.16 -8.85
C ARG A 59 -17.70 30.04 -9.68
N TRP A 60 -16.95 29.54 -10.66
CA TRP A 60 -17.40 28.44 -11.49
C TRP A 60 -17.51 27.13 -10.70
N LEU A 61 -16.55 26.78 -9.84
CA LEU A 61 -16.64 25.62 -8.96
C LEU A 61 -17.93 25.64 -8.13
N GLU A 62 -18.26 26.77 -7.50
CA GLU A 62 -19.49 26.90 -6.69
C GLU A 62 -20.75 26.63 -7.52
N ASN A 63 -20.85 27.23 -8.71
CA ASN A 63 -21.98 26.99 -9.62
C ASN A 63 -22.00 25.55 -10.16
N LEU A 64 -20.84 24.94 -10.38
CA LEU A 64 -20.73 23.57 -10.85
C LEU A 64 -21.24 22.59 -9.78
N LEU A 65 -20.89 22.82 -8.51
CA LEU A 65 -21.34 22.04 -7.37
C LEU A 65 -22.83 22.22 -7.07
N GLU A 66 -23.34 23.45 -7.14
CA GLU A 66 -24.76 23.74 -6.93
C GLU A 66 -25.64 23.01 -7.95
N ARG A 67 -25.21 22.96 -9.21
CA ARG A 67 -25.96 22.29 -10.30
C ARG A 67 -25.83 20.77 -10.29
N ASN A 68 -24.66 20.25 -9.91
CA ASN A 68 -24.29 18.85 -10.17
C ASN A 68 -23.87 18.06 -8.92
N GLY A 69 -23.90 18.62 -7.72
CA GLY A 69 -23.33 18.00 -6.52
C GLY A 69 -23.86 16.60 -6.20
N GLY A 70 -25.12 16.29 -6.52
CA GLY A 70 -25.72 14.96 -6.34
C GLY A 70 -25.63 14.01 -7.54
N ARG A 71 -24.98 14.41 -8.63
CA ARG A 71 -24.90 13.63 -9.88
C ARG A 71 -23.73 12.63 -9.85
N LEU A 72 -23.71 11.77 -10.87
CA LEU A 72 -22.52 11.00 -11.25
C LEU A 72 -21.53 11.91 -11.95
N TRP A 73 -20.26 11.74 -11.59
CA TRP A 73 -19.15 12.49 -12.13
C TRP A 73 -18.22 11.59 -12.94
N ARG A 74 -17.67 12.15 -14.01
CA ARG A 74 -16.45 11.66 -14.64
C ARG A 74 -15.30 12.24 -13.84
N VAL A 75 -14.64 11.41 -13.05
CA VAL A 75 -13.57 11.76 -12.13
C VAL A 75 -12.23 11.46 -12.81
N PRO A 76 -11.42 12.48 -13.15
CA PRO A 76 -10.04 12.28 -13.50
C PRO A 76 -9.31 11.69 -12.28
N LEU A 77 -8.57 10.60 -12.45
CA LEU A 77 -7.86 9.94 -11.36
C LEU A 77 -6.42 10.49 -11.28
N PRO A 78 -6.13 11.44 -10.37
CA PRO A 78 -4.76 11.89 -10.14
C PRO A 78 -3.93 10.76 -9.52
N GLY A 79 -2.63 10.75 -9.82
CA GLY A 79 -1.68 9.74 -9.34
C GLY A 79 -1.24 8.73 -10.39
N VAL A 80 -2.02 8.46 -11.44
CA VAL A 80 -1.69 7.41 -12.46
C VAL A 80 -1.92 7.85 -13.90
N GLY A 81 -1.75 9.14 -14.15
CA GLY A 81 -1.69 9.71 -15.49
C GLY A 81 -0.30 10.28 -15.78
N PHE A 82 -0.22 11.16 -16.78
CA PHE A 82 1.03 11.83 -17.15
C PHE A 82 0.79 13.29 -17.50
N SER A 83 1.85 14.08 -17.63
CA SER A 83 1.77 15.46 -18.12
C SER A 83 2.22 15.54 -19.58
N LEU A 84 1.56 16.37 -20.38
CA LEU A 84 1.98 16.61 -21.76
C LEU A 84 3.43 17.13 -21.81
N ALA A 85 4.28 16.45 -22.57
CA ALA A 85 5.68 16.82 -22.77
C ALA A 85 5.84 18.06 -23.67
N ALA A 86 4.86 18.31 -24.54
CA ALA A 86 4.83 19.45 -25.46
C ALA A 86 3.40 20.01 -25.58
N ALA A 87 3.28 21.26 -26.04
CA ALA A 87 1.99 21.85 -26.32
C ALA A 87 1.28 21.13 -27.47
N ALA A 88 -0.02 20.87 -27.30
CA ALA A 88 -0.89 20.29 -28.30
C ALA A 88 -1.84 21.37 -28.84
N PRO A 89 -1.80 21.71 -30.15
CA PRO A 89 -2.76 22.64 -30.74
C PRO A 89 -4.17 22.06 -30.76
N ALA A 90 -5.18 22.91 -30.95
CA ALA A 90 -6.55 22.43 -31.21
C ALA A 90 -6.56 21.56 -32.49
N GLY A 91 -7.29 20.46 -32.46
CA GLY A 91 -7.33 19.44 -33.50
C GLY A 91 -6.17 18.43 -33.43
N ALA A 92 -5.30 18.49 -32.41
CA ALA A 92 -4.24 17.51 -32.25
C ALA A 92 -4.81 16.10 -32.02
N ILE A 93 -4.30 15.12 -32.77
CA ILE A 93 -4.66 13.70 -32.63
C ILE A 93 -3.56 12.87 -31.95
N THR A 94 -2.45 13.51 -31.61
CA THR A 94 -1.32 12.88 -30.92
C THR A 94 -0.93 13.76 -29.74
N LEU A 95 -0.83 13.15 -28.57
CA LEU A 95 -0.44 13.81 -27.33
C LEU A 95 0.85 13.16 -26.81
N ALA A 96 1.93 13.93 -26.77
CA ALA A 96 3.24 13.44 -26.32
C ALA A 96 3.32 13.42 -24.79
N GLY A 97 3.83 12.32 -24.23
CA GLY A 97 4.03 12.12 -22.80
C GLY A 97 4.19 10.64 -22.43
N GLU A 98 4.73 10.37 -21.24
CA GLU A 98 5.02 9.01 -20.79
C GLU A 98 3.74 8.28 -20.38
N ALA A 99 3.11 7.58 -21.34
CA ALA A 99 1.88 6.83 -21.11
C ALA A 99 2.12 5.43 -20.53
N ALA A 100 3.34 4.92 -20.61
CA ALA A 100 3.70 3.61 -20.08
C ALA A 100 3.53 3.54 -18.55
N GLY A 101 2.92 2.47 -18.04
CA GLY A 101 2.69 2.28 -16.60
C GLY A 101 1.54 3.11 -16.01
N THR A 102 0.83 3.88 -16.83
CA THR A 102 -0.42 4.57 -16.45
C THR A 102 -1.63 3.65 -16.60
N PHE A 103 -2.83 4.10 -16.21
CA PHE A 103 -4.08 3.37 -16.51
C PHE A 103 -4.71 3.80 -17.85
N VAL A 104 -4.00 4.57 -18.67
CA VAL A 104 -4.48 4.93 -20.00
C VAL A 104 -4.38 3.71 -20.91
N SER A 105 -5.48 3.37 -21.57
CA SER A 105 -5.56 2.24 -22.49
C SER A 105 -6.36 2.58 -23.74
N ALA A 106 -6.08 1.90 -24.84
CA ALA A 106 -6.81 2.08 -26.09
C ALA A 106 -8.30 1.78 -25.90
N GLY A 107 -9.18 2.59 -26.50
CA GLY A 107 -10.63 2.50 -26.38
C GLY A 107 -11.22 3.05 -25.08
N THR A 108 -10.41 3.71 -24.24
CA THR A 108 -10.88 4.33 -22.99
C THR A 108 -10.84 5.86 -23.07
N PRO A 109 -11.79 6.56 -22.43
CA PRO A 109 -11.74 8.02 -22.33
C PRO A 109 -10.70 8.46 -21.30
N VAL A 110 -10.01 9.55 -21.60
CA VAL A 110 -9.12 10.26 -20.68
C VAL A 110 -9.54 11.72 -20.58
N ALA A 111 -9.25 12.34 -19.45
CA ALA A 111 -9.46 13.76 -19.25
C ALA A 111 -8.15 14.53 -19.48
N LEU A 112 -8.23 15.61 -20.27
CA LEU A 112 -7.20 16.63 -20.36
C LEU A 112 -7.54 17.72 -19.34
N VAL A 113 -6.69 17.86 -18.32
CA VAL A 113 -6.89 18.77 -17.20
C VAL A 113 -5.77 19.82 -17.20
N PRO A 114 -5.98 20.96 -17.88
CA PRO A 114 -5.02 22.07 -17.91
C PRO A 114 -5.17 22.96 -16.66
N GLU A 115 -4.25 23.90 -16.50
CA GLU A 115 -4.30 24.89 -15.41
C GLU A 115 -5.57 25.75 -15.44
N ASP A 116 -6.06 26.11 -16.63
CA ASP A 116 -7.37 26.74 -16.79
C ASP A 116 -8.46 25.66 -16.93
N PRO A 117 -9.21 25.34 -15.85
CA PRO A 117 -10.11 24.20 -15.84
C PRO A 117 -11.27 24.35 -16.85
N ARG A 118 -11.52 25.55 -17.38
CA ARG A 118 -12.55 25.80 -18.40
C ARG A 118 -12.22 25.17 -19.75
N LYS A 119 -10.94 24.87 -19.98
CA LYS A 119 -10.46 24.16 -21.18
C LYS A 119 -10.38 22.66 -20.99
N ALA A 120 -10.72 22.15 -19.80
CA ALA A 120 -10.72 20.71 -19.56
C ALA A 120 -11.71 20.02 -20.48
N GLU A 121 -11.29 18.90 -21.06
CA GLU A 121 -12.09 18.14 -22.01
C GLU A 121 -11.84 16.64 -21.88
N ILE A 122 -12.77 15.84 -22.39
CA ILE A 122 -12.63 14.38 -22.46
C ILE A 122 -12.27 14.02 -23.90
N VAL A 123 -11.23 13.22 -24.06
CA VAL A 123 -10.81 12.67 -25.35
C VAL A 123 -10.77 11.15 -25.29
N GLU A 124 -11.03 10.50 -26.41
CA GLU A 124 -10.99 9.04 -26.53
C GLU A 124 -9.66 8.58 -27.11
N VAL A 125 -9.02 7.61 -26.45
CA VAL A 125 -7.71 7.12 -26.84
C VAL A 125 -7.85 6.05 -27.93
N ALA A 126 -7.24 6.27 -29.08
CA ALA A 126 -7.18 5.30 -30.17
C ALA A 126 -6.08 4.27 -29.96
N ALA A 127 -4.88 4.70 -29.57
CA ALA A 127 -3.77 3.82 -29.25
C ALA A 127 -2.83 4.44 -28.21
N VAL A 128 -2.14 3.57 -27.47
CA VAL A 128 -1.07 3.96 -26.54
C VAL A 128 0.26 3.55 -27.16
N LEU A 129 1.15 4.53 -27.30
CA LEU A 129 2.55 4.35 -27.70
C LEU A 129 3.44 4.46 -26.46
N GLY A 130 4.74 4.25 -26.60
CA GLY A 130 5.67 4.33 -25.46
C GLY A 130 5.72 5.74 -24.84
N ASP A 131 5.80 6.77 -25.68
CA ASP A 131 6.02 8.18 -25.35
C ASP A 131 4.91 9.11 -25.84
N ALA A 132 3.76 8.54 -26.24
CA ALA A 132 2.60 9.29 -26.67
C ALA A 132 1.32 8.47 -26.61
N ILE A 133 0.18 9.14 -26.71
CA ILE A 133 -1.10 8.52 -27.05
C ILE A 133 -1.65 9.14 -28.33
N THR A 134 -2.38 8.34 -29.10
CA THR A 134 -3.16 8.83 -30.25
C THR A 134 -4.63 8.87 -29.88
N LEU A 135 -5.36 9.82 -30.44
CA LEU A 135 -6.77 10.07 -30.16
C LEU A 135 -7.65 9.65 -31.33
N VAL A 136 -8.88 9.24 -31.03
CA VAL A 136 -9.88 8.93 -32.08
C VAL A 136 -10.32 10.21 -32.80
N ASN A 137 -10.51 11.29 -32.04
CA ASN A 137 -10.86 12.62 -32.55
C ASN A 137 -9.83 13.64 -32.05
N GLY A 138 -9.60 14.69 -32.84
CA GLY A 138 -8.70 15.78 -32.43
C GLY A 138 -9.23 16.54 -31.22
N THR A 139 -8.32 17.10 -30.41
CA THR A 139 -8.70 17.95 -29.26
C THR A 139 -9.55 19.14 -29.69
N ALA A 140 -10.53 19.53 -28.87
CA ALA A 140 -11.33 20.73 -29.14
C ALA A 140 -10.55 22.00 -28.79
N ASN A 141 -9.74 21.96 -27.72
CA ASN A 141 -8.95 23.07 -27.24
C ASN A 141 -7.45 22.87 -27.53
N ALA A 142 -6.72 23.98 -27.52
CA ALA A 142 -5.26 23.96 -27.42
C ALA A 142 -4.84 23.78 -25.96
N HIS A 143 -3.92 22.84 -25.73
CA HIS A 143 -3.39 22.48 -24.41
C HIS A 143 -1.90 22.78 -24.35
N GLY A 144 -1.47 23.45 -23.28
CA GLY A 144 -0.06 23.74 -23.05
C GLY A 144 0.71 22.48 -22.61
N ALA A 145 2.03 22.53 -22.71
CA ALA A 145 2.89 21.57 -22.02
C ALA A 145 2.58 21.60 -20.52
N GLY A 146 2.64 20.44 -19.86
CA GLY A 146 2.27 20.29 -18.44
C GLY A 146 0.79 19.98 -18.18
N THR A 147 -0.09 20.11 -19.17
CA THR A 147 -1.50 19.67 -19.05
C THR A 147 -1.56 18.21 -18.61
N GLN A 148 -2.35 17.90 -17.59
CA GLN A 148 -2.46 16.53 -17.09
C GLN A 148 -3.37 15.71 -17.99
N VAL A 149 -2.92 14.51 -18.37
CA VAL A 149 -3.68 13.48 -19.05
C VAL A 149 -3.98 12.39 -18.03
N LEU A 150 -5.23 12.35 -17.57
CA LEU A 150 -5.64 11.48 -16.46
C LEU A 150 -6.67 10.45 -16.93
N PRO A 151 -6.56 9.18 -16.48
CA PRO A 151 -7.58 8.17 -16.73
C PRO A 151 -8.89 8.58 -16.04
N LEU A 152 -10.00 8.27 -16.69
CA LEU A 152 -11.32 8.76 -16.29
C LEU A 152 -12.17 7.63 -15.73
N PHE A 153 -12.65 7.80 -14.51
CA PHE A 153 -13.54 6.84 -13.85
C PHE A 153 -14.89 7.47 -13.53
N THR A 154 -15.90 6.65 -13.29
CA THR A 154 -17.20 7.13 -12.83
C THR A 154 -17.22 7.10 -11.30
N GLY A 155 -17.72 8.17 -10.68
CA GLY A 155 -17.82 8.24 -9.23
C GLY A 155 -18.85 9.23 -8.75
N ARG A 156 -19.14 9.19 -7.45
CA ARG A 156 -20.03 10.12 -6.76
C ARG A 156 -19.23 10.90 -5.73
N MET A 157 -19.59 12.15 -5.51
CA MET A 157 -18.99 12.90 -4.41
C MET A 157 -19.33 12.21 -3.09
N ALA A 158 -18.31 11.88 -2.30
CA ALA A 158 -18.48 11.29 -0.97
C ALA A 158 -19.23 12.25 -0.03
N ALA A 159 -18.92 13.54 -0.16
CA ALA A 159 -19.68 14.64 0.42
C ALA A 159 -19.51 15.88 -0.47
N VAL A 160 -20.52 16.75 -0.50
CA VAL A 160 -20.39 18.06 -1.14
C VAL A 160 -19.39 18.89 -0.33
N PRO A 161 -18.35 19.45 -0.95
CA PRO A 161 -17.25 20.05 -0.22
C PRO A 161 -17.64 21.38 0.42
N ALA A 162 -17.18 21.60 1.65
CA ALA A 162 -17.27 22.89 2.30
C ALA A 162 -16.16 23.81 1.74
N ILE A 163 -16.55 24.90 1.07
CA ILE A 163 -15.61 25.86 0.49
C ILE A 163 -15.36 26.98 1.50
N ALA A 164 -14.14 27.02 2.05
CA ALA A 164 -13.75 28.07 3.00
C ALA A 164 -13.51 29.41 2.30
N ARG A 165 -13.94 30.52 2.91
CA ARG A 165 -13.88 31.87 2.34
C ARG A 165 -12.90 32.76 3.08
N PHE A 166 -11.61 32.40 3.06
CA PHE A 166 -10.60 33.12 3.83
C PHE A 166 -10.38 34.56 3.33
N THR A 167 -10.25 34.77 2.00
CA THR A 167 -10.08 36.10 1.40
C THR A 167 -11.28 36.58 0.59
N GLY A 168 -12.34 35.77 0.50
CA GLY A 168 -13.53 36.03 -0.32
C GLY A 168 -13.35 35.79 -1.83
N ASP A 169 -12.13 35.93 -2.38
CA ASP A 169 -11.84 35.68 -3.80
C ASP A 169 -10.99 34.42 -4.05
N SER A 170 -10.09 34.07 -3.13
CA SER A 170 -9.36 32.79 -3.14
C SER A 170 -9.97 31.84 -2.11
N ALA A 171 -10.22 30.61 -2.54
CA ALA A 171 -10.79 29.57 -1.68
C ALA A 171 -10.07 28.23 -1.87
N PRO A 172 -9.57 27.61 -0.78
CA PRO A 172 -9.17 26.22 -0.85
C PRO A 172 -10.41 25.35 -1.07
N TRP A 173 -10.25 24.29 -1.84
CA TRP A 173 -11.28 23.28 -2.06
C TRP A 173 -10.66 21.90 -1.88
N ARG A 174 -11.45 20.95 -1.37
CA ARG A 174 -11.09 19.55 -1.25
C ARG A 174 -12.27 18.74 -1.76
N ALA A 175 -12.08 17.91 -2.77
CA ALA A 175 -13.11 17.03 -3.28
C ALA A 175 -12.76 15.58 -3.00
N GLU A 176 -13.76 14.79 -2.62
CA GLU A 176 -13.63 13.35 -2.41
C GLU A 176 -14.68 12.63 -3.24
N PHE A 177 -14.25 11.64 -4.00
CA PHE A 177 -15.12 10.82 -4.85
C PHE A 177 -15.04 9.36 -4.45
N ASP A 178 -16.20 8.74 -4.25
CA ASP A 178 -16.33 7.28 -4.21
C ASP A 178 -16.47 6.78 -5.65
N LEU A 179 -15.46 6.03 -6.13
CA LEU A 179 -15.47 5.46 -7.47
C LEU A 179 -16.42 4.26 -7.54
N GLU A 180 -17.17 4.15 -8.64
CA GLU A 180 -18.06 3.01 -8.92
C GLU A 180 -17.32 1.91 -9.71
N ASP A 181 -16.39 2.32 -10.56
CA ASP A 181 -15.61 1.43 -11.42
C ASP A 181 -14.37 0.88 -10.68
N PRO A 182 -14.08 -0.44 -10.77
CA PRO A 182 -12.86 -0.99 -10.21
C PRO A 182 -11.63 -0.51 -10.99
N LEU A 183 -10.49 -0.33 -10.30
CA LEU A 183 -9.23 -0.06 -10.99
C LEU A 183 -8.70 -1.32 -11.71
N PRO A 184 -8.07 -1.17 -12.89
CA PRO A 184 -7.50 -2.27 -13.66
C PRO A 184 -6.16 -2.74 -13.08
N ILE A 185 -6.13 -3.05 -11.78
CA ILE A 185 -4.92 -3.50 -11.07
C ILE A 185 -4.99 -5.03 -10.92
N ALA A 186 -4.00 -5.72 -11.48
CA ALA A 186 -3.80 -7.14 -11.28
C ALA A 186 -3.16 -7.38 -9.90
N ALA A 187 -3.77 -8.26 -9.10
CA ALA A 187 -3.23 -8.66 -7.82
C ALA A 187 -1.98 -9.54 -8.00
N ASP A 188 -0.87 -9.17 -7.36
CA ASP A 188 0.36 -9.97 -7.33
C ASP A 188 1.07 -9.81 -5.98
N ALA A 189 1.25 -10.92 -5.25
CA ALA A 189 1.97 -10.95 -3.98
C ALA A 189 3.48 -11.20 -4.12
N GLY A 190 3.96 -11.36 -5.35
CA GLY A 190 5.31 -11.86 -5.65
C GLY A 190 5.39 -13.38 -5.65
N SER A 191 6.47 -13.90 -6.22
CA SER A 191 6.73 -15.34 -6.35
C SER A 191 7.46 -15.95 -5.16
N THR A 192 8.03 -15.13 -4.28
CA THR A 192 8.80 -15.59 -3.13
C THR A 192 7.88 -16.14 -2.05
N LEU A 193 7.89 -17.46 -1.90
CA LEU A 193 7.14 -18.17 -0.87
C LEU A 193 8.05 -18.63 0.27
N TYR A 194 7.54 -18.56 1.49
CA TYR A 194 8.12 -19.20 2.65
C TYR A 194 7.01 -19.96 3.40
N ARG A 195 7.21 -21.27 3.57
CA ARG A 195 6.22 -22.17 4.20
C ARG A 195 4.80 -22.02 3.60
N GLY A 196 4.72 -21.90 2.28
CA GLY A 196 3.46 -21.83 1.53
C GLY A 196 2.80 -20.46 1.44
N TRP A 197 3.35 -19.43 2.11
CA TRP A 197 2.81 -18.07 2.08
C TRP A 197 3.81 -17.09 1.46
N PRO A 198 3.34 -16.01 0.81
CA PRO A 198 4.22 -14.98 0.25
C PRO A 198 5.02 -14.29 1.35
N VAL A 199 6.14 -13.70 0.97
CA VAL A 199 6.98 -12.87 1.84
C VAL A 199 6.89 -11.43 1.40
N LEU A 200 6.78 -10.51 2.35
CA LEU A 200 6.80 -9.10 2.08
C LEU A 200 8.22 -8.67 1.68
N GLU A 201 8.40 -8.33 0.40
CA GLU A 201 9.70 -7.94 -0.18
C GLU A 201 9.79 -6.45 -0.53
N LEU A 202 8.85 -5.64 -0.03
CA LEU A 202 8.97 -4.19 -0.13
C LEU A 202 10.15 -3.70 0.72
N PRO A 203 10.97 -2.76 0.20
CA PRO A 203 11.96 -2.08 1.01
C PRO A 203 11.25 -1.16 2.01
N VAL A 204 11.80 -1.07 3.23
CA VAL A 204 11.29 -0.12 4.23
C VAL A 204 11.85 1.26 3.92
N ASP A 205 10.98 2.26 3.99
CA ASP A 205 11.36 3.67 3.98
C ASP A 205 11.82 4.07 5.39
N TRP A 206 13.11 4.38 5.52
CA TRP A 206 13.74 4.75 6.80
C TRP A 206 13.59 6.24 7.16
N SER A 207 12.78 7.00 6.42
CA SER A 207 12.41 8.36 6.86
C SER A 207 11.54 8.37 8.12
N VAL A 208 10.89 7.23 8.42
CA VAL A 208 10.15 6.96 9.65
C VAL A 208 10.62 5.63 10.22
N ASP A 209 10.84 5.59 11.54
CA ASP A 209 11.29 4.38 12.21
C ASP A 209 10.19 3.29 12.16
N PRO A 210 10.47 2.10 11.59
CA PRO A 210 9.53 1.00 11.67
C PRO A 210 9.35 0.58 13.13
N THR A 211 8.12 0.28 13.54
CA THR A 211 7.84 -0.10 14.93
C THR A 211 7.40 -1.55 15.03
N TRP A 212 7.75 -2.16 16.16
CA TRP A 212 7.30 -3.49 16.57
C TRP A 212 6.65 -3.36 17.93
N GLN A 213 5.35 -3.61 18.00
CA GLN A 213 4.58 -3.54 19.23
C GLN A 213 4.11 -4.94 19.63
N PRO A 214 4.62 -5.52 20.72
CA PRO A 214 4.10 -6.79 21.22
C PRO A 214 2.69 -6.59 21.78
N GLN A 215 1.75 -7.45 21.39
CA GLN A 215 0.38 -7.45 21.89
C GLN A 215 0.02 -8.85 22.38
N ARG A 216 -0.82 -8.94 23.42
CA ARG A 216 -1.40 -10.21 23.90
C ARG A 216 -2.90 -10.06 24.05
N ASP A 217 -3.63 -11.10 23.69
CA ASP A 217 -5.09 -11.16 23.81
C ASP A 217 -5.45 -11.60 25.25
N LEU A 218 -5.53 -10.61 26.15
CA LEU A 218 -5.86 -10.81 27.56
C LEU A 218 -7.36 -10.67 27.80
N LEU A 219 -8.00 -11.73 28.28
CA LEU A 219 -9.34 -11.67 28.84
C LEU A 219 -9.23 -11.19 30.30
N ARG A 220 -9.78 -10.02 30.61
CA ARG A 220 -9.88 -9.51 31.98
C ARG A 220 -11.33 -9.54 32.46
N VAL A 221 -11.57 -10.21 33.58
CA VAL A 221 -12.86 -10.23 34.28
C VAL A 221 -12.65 -9.57 35.65
N ASP A 222 -13.36 -8.47 35.87
CA ASP A 222 -13.28 -7.68 37.09
C ASP A 222 -14.69 -7.52 37.67
N ASN A 223 -14.94 -8.14 38.81
CA ASN A 223 -16.23 -8.05 39.50
C ASN A 223 -16.24 -6.97 40.59
N GLU A 224 -15.19 -6.13 40.67
CA GLU A 224 -14.98 -5.04 41.64
C GLU A 224 -14.97 -5.45 43.12
N THR A 225 -15.28 -6.71 43.44
CA THR A 225 -15.29 -7.27 44.80
C THR A 225 -14.04 -8.08 45.14
N ALA A 226 -13.28 -8.49 44.12
CA ALA A 226 -12.08 -9.32 44.25
C ALA A 226 -11.03 -8.87 43.22
N SER A 227 -9.80 -9.37 43.37
CA SER A 227 -8.75 -9.12 42.37
C SER A 227 -9.21 -9.57 40.98
N PRO A 228 -8.95 -8.78 39.92
CA PRO A 228 -9.36 -9.13 38.57
C PRO A 228 -8.72 -10.45 38.13
N VAL A 229 -9.52 -11.31 37.50
CA VAL A 229 -9.01 -12.51 36.84
C VAL A 229 -8.56 -12.13 35.44
N VAL A 230 -7.29 -12.36 35.14
CA VAL A 230 -6.71 -12.12 33.82
C VAL A 230 -6.25 -13.45 33.23
N ALA A 231 -6.75 -13.78 32.04
CA ALA A 231 -6.36 -14.97 31.31
C ALA A 231 -5.78 -14.57 29.95
N ASP A 232 -4.59 -15.08 29.63
CA ASP A 232 -4.02 -15.00 28.29
C ASP A 232 -4.49 -16.21 27.49
N LEU A 233 -5.41 -15.98 26.55
CA LEU A 233 -6.11 -17.05 25.84
C LEU A 233 -5.19 -17.80 24.87
N LEU A 234 -4.21 -17.11 24.28
CA LEU A 234 -3.36 -17.69 23.23
C LEU A 234 -1.97 -18.10 23.75
N ALA A 235 -1.59 -17.64 24.94
CA ALA A 235 -0.23 -17.76 25.47
C ALA A 235 0.85 -17.27 24.47
N GLN A 236 0.47 -16.44 23.51
CA GLN A 236 1.24 -16.02 22.34
C GLN A 236 1.24 -14.50 22.22
N SER A 237 2.37 -13.92 21.81
CA SER A 237 2.41 -12.53 21.37
C SER A 237 1.91 -12.42 19.93
N ARG A 238 1.04 -11.46 19.67
CA ARG A 238 0.54 -11.09 18.34
C ARG A 238 1.04 -9.70 17.98
N PRO A 239 2.32 -9.55 17.63
CA PRO A 239 2.88 -8.23 17.42
C PRO A 239 2.18 -7.50 16.26
N ILE A 240 2.10 -6.18 16.39
CA ILE A 240 1.83 -5.27 15.28
C ILE A 240 3.18 -4.77 14.77
N ILE A 241 3.41 -4.91 13.47
CA ILE A 241 4.58 -4.40 12.77
C ILE A 241 4.10 -3.25 11.88
N HIS A 242 4.56 -2.05 12.19
CA HIS A 242 4.27 -0.84 11.41
C HIS A 242 5.40 -0.56 10.43
N TRP A 243 5.06 -0.40 9.16
CA TRP A 243 5.99 -0.08 8.08
C TRP A 243 5.51 1.13 7.27
N GLN A 244 6.47 1.91 6.81
CA GLN A 244 6.27 2.85 5.72
C GLN A 244 7.01 2.37 4.47
N HIS A 245 6.41 2.60 3.31
CA HIS A 245 7.07 2.39 2.02
C HIS A 245 6.71 3.52 1.07
N SER A 246 7.73 4.09 0.43
CA SER A 246 7.59 5.05 -0.66
C SER A 246 8.06 4.40 -1.95
N ALA A 247 7.15 4.25 -2.91
CA ALA A 247 7.43 3.75 -4.25
C ALA A 247 7.76 4.91 -5.18
N VAL A 248 8.86 4.79 -5.93
CA VAL A 248 9.34 5.82 -6.85
C VAL A 248 9.44 5.27 -8.27
N GLY A 249 8.76 5.93 -9.20
CA GLY A 249 8.66 5.53 -10.59
C GLY A 249 7.52 4.54 -10.86
N PRO A 250 7.10 4.40 -12.12
CA PRO A 250 5.92 3.63 -12.51
C PRO A 250 6.02 2.14 -12.15
N THR A 251 7.22 1.55 -12.26
CA THR A 251 7.44 0.12 -11.96
C THR A 251 7.25 -0.19 -10.48
N GLU A 252 7.80 0.63 -9.58
CA GLU A 252 7.66 0.42 -8.14
C GLU A 252 6.22 0.67 -7.69
N VAL A 253 5.58 1.73 -8.22
CA VAL A 253 4.17 2.03 -7.96
C VAL A 253 3.28 0.87 -8.40
N ALA A 254 3.48 0.31 -9.59
CA ALA A 254 2.71 -0.84 -10.07
C ALA A 254 2.89 -2.06 -9.16
N ARG A 255 4.13 -2.33 -8.69
CA ARG A 255 4.43 -3.44 -7.77
C ARG A 255 3.77 -3.25 -6.41
N LEU A 256 3.80 -2.02 -5.88
CA LEU A 256 3.13 -1.67 -4.63
C LEU A 256 1.61 -1.89 -4.75
N LEU A 257 0.98 -1.33 -5.79
CA LEU A 257 -0.46 -1.47 -6.01
C LEU A 257 -0.86 -2.95 -6.20
N ALA A 258 -0.12 -3.70 -7.00
CA ALA A 258 -0.38 -5.13 -7.20
C ALA A 258 -0.33 -5.93 -5.90
N LEU A 259 0.64 -5.64 -5.03
CA LEU A 259 0.76 -6.25 -3.71
C LEU A 259 -0.42 -5.90 -2.81
N LEU A 260 -0.84 -4.63 -2.74
CA LEU A 260 -2.00 -4.23 -1.93
C LEU A 260 -3.28 -4.94 -2.40
N TRP A 261 -3.45 -5.10 -3.73
CA TRP A 261 -4.58 -5.83 -4.30
C TRP A 261 -4.53 -7.33 -4.02
N ALA A 262 -3.34 -7.93 -3.91
CA ALA A 262 -3.17 -9.33 -3.49
C ALA A 262 -3.45 -9.54 -2.00
N LEU A 263 -2.96 -8.64 -1.15
CA LEU A 263 -3.22 -8.68 0.30
C LEU A 263 -4.72 -8.58 0.61
N ALA A 264 -5.42 -7.75 -0.17
CA ALA A 264 -6.86 -7.53 -0.08
C ALA A 264 -7.32 -7.18 1.35
N GLY A 265 -6.63 -6.24 1.99
CA GLY A 265 -6.86 -5.89 3.39
C GLY A 265 -6.36 -7.00 4.32
N ARG A 266 -7.27 -7.48 5.17
CA ARG A 266 -7.01 -8.60 6.09
C ARG A 266 -7.19 -9.97 5.42
N GLY A 267 -7.37 -10.03 4.10
CA GLY A 267 -7.80 -11.23 3.38
C GLY A 267 -6.70 -12.28 3.16
N MET A 268 -5.44 -11.86 3.01
CA MET A 268 -4.32 -12.76 2.72
C MET A 268 -3.19 -12.62 3.75
N PRO A 269 -2.76 -13.71 4.39
CA PRO A 269 -1.53 -13.76 5.17
C PRO A 269 -0.27 -13.55 4.33
N ILE A 270 0.71 -12.85 4.89
CA ILE A 270 2.03 -12.61 4.32
C ILE A 270 3.08 -12.63 5.43
N TRP A 271 4.26 -13.16 5.14
CA TRP A 271 5.37 -13.10 6.08
C TRP A 271 5.99 -11.71 6.11
N VAL A 272 6.01 -11.10 7.28
CA VAL A 272 6.59 -9.78 7.53
C VAL A 272 7.78 -9.96 8.47
N HIS A 273 8.92 -9.39 8.11
CA HIS A 273 10.10 -9.38 8.99
C HIS A 273 10.16 -8.07 9.79
N THR A 274 10.84 -8.08 10.93
CA THR A 274 10.99 -6.88 11.77
C THR A 274 11.85 -5.79 11.13
N ARG A 275 12.72 -6.13 10.15
CA ARG A 275 13.86 -5.27 9.68
C ARG A 275 14.80 -4.82 10.81
N ALA A 276 14.72 -5.44 11.99
CA ALA A 276 15.64 -5.18 13.08
C ALA A 276 16.82 -6.16 13.01
N GLN A 277 17.97 -5.77 13.55
CA GLN A 277 19.06 -6.70 13.83
C GLN A 277 18.73 -7.48 15.11
N ASP A 278 17.75 -8.37 15.01
CA ASP A 278 17.23 -9.13 16.13
C ASP A 278 18.24 -10.12 16.71
N LEU A 279 19.17 -10.59 15.87
CA LEU A 279 20.21 -11.54 16.24
C LEU A 279 21.53 -11.19 15.53
N ILE A 280 22.64 -11.50 16.18
CA ILE A 280 24.00 -11.29 15.66
C ILE A 280 24.70 -12.63 15.58
N LEU A 281 25.19 -13.00 14.39
CA LEU A 281 25.92 -14.23 14.18
C LEU A 281 27.27 -14.19 14.92
N SER A 282 27.53 -15.16 15.79
CA SER A 282 28.74 -15.18 16.63
C SER A 282 29.83 -16.13 16.11
N ALA A 283 29.49 -17.10 15.26
CA ALA A 283 30.44 -18.04 14.68
C ALA A 283 30.10 -18.38 13.22
N ASN A 284 31.11 -18.85 12.48
CA ASN A 284 30.92 -19.30 11.10
C ASN A 284 29.97 -20.51 11.06
N ALA A 285 29.05 -20.51 10.08
CA ALA A 285 28.18 -21.63 9.81
C ALA A 285 28.42 -22.14 8.38
N GLY A 286 28.73 -23.43 8.23
CA GLY A 286 28.90 -24.05 6.92
C GLY A 286 27.56 -24.23 6.18
N ALA A 287 27.61 -24.50 4.87
CA ALA A 287 26.40 -24.69 4.06
C ALA A 287 25.51 -25.85 4.54
N ALA A 288 26.11 -26.93 5.08
CA ALA A 288 25.39 -28.07 5.64
C ALA A 288 24.95 -27.86 7.10
N ALA A 289 25.26 -26.72 7.72
CA ALA A 289 24.95 -26.47 9.12
C ALA A 289 23.43 -26.38 9.34
N THR A 290 22.93 -27.17 10.29
CA THR A 290 21.56 -27.11 10.81
C THR A 290 21.50 -26.36 12.15
N THR A 291 22.58 -25.71 12.54
CA THR A 291 22.67 -24.90 13.76
C THR A 291 23.32 -23.57 13.47
N LEU A 292 22.89 -22.53 14.17
CA LEU A 292 23.42 -21.17 14.07
C LEU A 292 23.76 -20.66 15.47
N ASP A 293 25.02 -20.28 15.69
CA ASP A 293 25.43 -19.67 16.96
C ASP A 293 25.30 -18.16 16.87
N VAL A 294 24.54 -17.57 17.78
CA VAL A 294 24.29 -16.14 17.86
C VAL A 294 24.73 -15.59 19.21
N GLU A 295 24.99 -14.29 19.28
CA GLU A 295 25.18 -13.60 20.56
C GLU A 295 23.93 -13.74 21.44
N TRP A 296 24.12 -13.71 22.75
CA TRP A 296 23.04 -13.85 23.72
C TRP A 296 21.93 -12.81 23.49
N ALA A 297 20.71 -13.27 23.26
CA ALA A 297 19.51 -12.45 23.09
C ALA A 297 18.38 -12.84 24.05
N GLY A 298 18.68 -13.71 25.03
CA GLY A 298 17.73 -14.16 26.05
C GLY A 298 16.69 -15.18 25.54
N LEU A 299 16.89 -15.79 24.38
CA LEU A 299 16.00 -16.79 23.79
C LEU A 299 15.89 -18.07 24.64
N GLY A 300 16.91 -18.38 25.44
CA GLY A 300 16.94 -19.54 26.33
C GLY A 300 16.37 -19.31 27.74
N THR A 301 15.85 -18.12 28.05
CA THR A 301 15.46 -17.73 29.43
C THR A 301 14.12 -18.33 29.91
N GLY A 302 13.40 -19.06 29.06
CA GLY A 302 12.13 -19.68 29.40
C GLY A 302 11.55 -20.55 28.28
N PRO A 303 10.34 -21.11 28.47
CA PRO A 303 9.66 -21.83 27.41
C PRO A 303 9.41 -20.89 26.23
N ARG A 304 9.71 -21.38 25.03
CA ARG A 304 9.61 -20.54 23.84
C ARG A 304 8.14 -20.25 23.51
N PRO A 305 7.75 -18.97 23.38
CA PRO A 305 6.40 -18.65 22.96
C PRO A 305 6.18 -19.09 21.51
N PRO A 306 4.99 -19.60 21.16
CA PRO A 306 4.62 -19.81 19.76
C PRO A 306 4.67 -18.47 19.00
N GLY A 307 5.01 -18.47 17.70
CA GLY A 307 4.90 -17.29 16.82
C GLY A 307 6.11 -16.35 16.67
N ARG A 308 7.26 -16.64 17.29
CA ARG A 308 8.55 -15.96 17.01
C ARG A 308 9.63 -16.99 16.72
N ARG A 309 9.54 -17.59 15.54
CA ARG A 309 10.27 -18.82 15.22
C ARG A 309 11.01 -18.79 13.90
N ASP A 310 10.60 -17.93 12.99
CA ASP A 310 11.10 -17.88 11.64
C ASP A 310 12.05 -16.70 11.48
N LEU A 311 13.15 -16.93 10.77
CA LEU A 311 14.24 -15.98 10.58
C LEU A 311 14.34 -15.61 9.11
N ARG A 312 14.64 -14.33 8.86
CA ARG A 312 15.20 -13.83 7.61
C ARG A 312 16.66 -13.48 7.85
N ILE A 313 17.55 -14.14 7.13
CA ILE A 313 19.00 -13.91 7.15
C ILE A 313 19.36 -13.27 5.82
N GLU A 314 19.69 -11.98 5.84
CA GLU A 314 20.17 -11.24 4.68
C GLU A 314 21.69 -11.16 4.70
N LEU A 315 22.30 -11.53 3.58
CA LEU A 315 23.74 -11.44 3.38
C LEU A 315 24.09 -10.16 2.62
N ARG A 316 25.31 -9.65 2.83
CA ARG A 316 25.80 -8.42 2.16
C ARG A 316 25.90 -8.54 0.64
N ASN A 317 25.91 -9.77 0.10
CA ASN A 317 25.86 -10.03 -1.33
C ASN A 317 24.43 -10.03 -1.91
N GLY A 318 23.41 -9.74 -1.08
CA GLY A 318 22.00 -9.70 -1.48
C GLY A 318 21.27 -11.05 -1.36
N ALA A 319 21.96 -12.15 -1.05
CA ALA A 319 21.30 -13.44 -0.84
C ALA A 319 20.48 -13.42 0.45
N ILE A 320 19.27 -14.01 0.41
CA ILE A 320 18.36 -14.09 1.55
C ILE A 320 18.06 -15.55 1.84
N VAL A 321 18.31 -15.97 3.08
CA VAL A 321 18.00 -17.30 3.59
C VAL A 321 16.92 -17.20 4.66
N ARG A 322 15.90 -18.06 4.58
CA ARG A 322 14.78 -18.09 5.52
C ARG A 322 14.71 -19.43 6.22
N ARG A 323 14.71 -19.47 7.55
CA ARG A 323 14.76 -20.72 8.34
C ARG A 323 13.89 -20.64 9.57
N ARG A 324 13.31 -21.77 9.95
CA ARG A 324 12.61 -21.91 11.21
C ARG A 324 13.56 -22.43 12.26
N VAL A 325 13.67 -21.72 13.37
CA VAL A 325 14.31 -22.22 14.57
C VAL A 325 13.39 -23.28 15.18
N THR A 326 13.91 -24.45 15.56
CA THR A 326 13.15 -25.56 16.17
C THR A 326 13.50 -25.74 17.65
N ALA A 327 14.73 -25.42 18.05
CA ALA A 327 15.20 -25.45 19.42
C ALA A 327 16.27 -24.38 19.66
N VAL A 328 16.47 -24.02 20.94
CA VAL A 328 17.54 -23.12 21.37
C VAL A 328 18.30 -23.80 22.50
N ALA A 329 19.63 -23.76 22.44
CA ALA A 329 20.52 -24.19 23.52
C ALA A 329 21.44 -23.02 23.91
N ALA A 330 21.93 -23.00 25.15
CA ALA A 330 22.89 -22.00 25.61
C ALA A 330 24.25 -22.68 25.85
N PRO A 331 25.11 -22.82 24.81
CA PRO A 331 26.41 -23.44 24.95
C PRO A 331 27.35 -22.65 25.89
N SER A 332 27.12 -21.35 26.08
CA SER A 332 27.83 -20.51 27.05
C SER A 332 26.91 -19.38 27.56
N ALA A 333 27.39 -18.58 28.52
CA ALA A 333 26.65 -17.43 29.04
C ALA A 333 26.46 -16.29 28.02
N SER A 334 27.27 -16.25 26.95
CA SER A 334 27.26 -15.18 25.94
C SER A 334 26.77 -15.62 24.56
N ILE A 335 26.51 -16.92 24.37
CA ILE A 335 26.13 -17.50 23.07
C ILE A 335 24.85 -18.31 23.22
N GLU A 336 23.95 -18.14 22.26
CA GLU A 336 22.78 -18.99 22.07
C GLU A 336 22.90 -19.74 20.74
N ARG A 337 22.67 -21.06 20.75
CA ARG A 337 22.69 -21.94 19.59
C ARG A 337 21.26 -22.22 19.14
N LEU A 338 20.93 -21.78 17.94
CA LEU A 338 19.64 -22.02 17.29
C LEU A 338 19.73 -23.29 16.46
N THR A 339 18.84 -24.25 16.70
CA THR A 339 18.65 -25.39 15.80
C THR A 339 17.66 -25.00 14.71
N LEU A 340 17.98 -25.26 13.45
CA LEU A 340 17.21 -24.89 12.27
C LEU A 340 16.41 -26.09 11.75
N ASP A 341 15.32 -25.83 11.03
CA ASP A 341 14.49 -26.85 10.38
C ASP A 341 15.14 -27.48 9.15
N ALA A 342 16.08 -26.78 8.52
CA ALA A 342 16.86 -27.24 7.39
C ALA A 342 18.27 -26.64 7.39
N ALA A 343 19.19 -27.27 6.67
CA ALA A 343 20.55 -26.76 6.49
C ALA A 343 20.54 -25.34 5.90
N LEU A 344 21.51 -24.49 6.26
CA LEU A 344 21.56 -23.10 5.82
C LEU A 344 21.67 -22.96 4.29
N GLY A 345 22.31 -23.93 3.63
CA GLY A 345 22.45 -24.02 2.17
C GLY A 345 23.56 -23.13 1.59
N VAL A 346 24.15 -22.27 2.42
CA VAL A 346 25.26 -21.38 2.08
C VAL A 346 26.19 -21.28 3.28
N ALA A 347 27.50 -21.24 3.05
CA ALA A 347 28.45 -20.98 4.12
C ALA A 347 28.48 -19.48 4.43
N VAL A 348 28.40 -19.12 5.70
CA VAL A 348 28.35 -17.72 6.15
C VAL A 348 29.32 -17.50 7.30
N THR A 349 30.00 -16.37 7.26
CA THR A 349 30.76 -15.81 8.38
C THR A 349 30.00 -14.61 8.97
N PRO A 350 30.30 -14.18 10.21
CA PRO A 350 29.70 -12.97 10.77
C PRO A 350 29.83 -11.73 9.89
N ALA A 351 30.93 -11.60 9.16
CA ALA A 351 31.16 -10.46 8.25
C ALA A 351 30.24 -10.48 7.01
N ASP A 352 29.80 -11.66 6.58
CA ASP A 352 28.93 -11.81 5.40
C ASP A 352 27.48 -11.43 5.68
N VAL A 353 27.07 -11.47 6.95
CA VAL A 353 25.69 -11.21 7.37
C VAL A 353 25.43 -9.70 7.41
N ALA A 354 24.44 -9.25 6.66
CA ALA A 354 23.93 -7.89 6.72
C ALA A 354 22.93 -7.73 7.87
N GLN A 355 22.00 -8.68 8.01
CA GLN A 355 20.95 -8.62 9.02
C GLN A 355 20.33 -9.99 9.29
N ILE A 356 20.03 -10.28 10.57
CA ILE A 356 19.16 -11.40 10.96
C ILE A 356 17.95 -10.82 11.69
N SER A 357 16.77 -11.01 11.10
CA SER A 357 15.50 -10.51 11.61
C SER A 357 14.52 -11.66 11.86
N TRP A 358 13.67 -11.52 12.87
CA TRP A 358 12.50 -12.39 13.02
C TRP A 358 11.47 -12.10 11.93
N MET A 359 10.71 -13.12 11.59
CA MET A 359 9.54 -13.08 10.73
C MET A 359 8.31 -13.50 11.52
N ALA A 360 7.19 -12.84 11.25
CA ALA A 360 5.88 -13.24 11.71
C ALA A 360 4.95 -13.37 10.50
N LEU A 361 4.09 -14.38 10.50
CA LEU A 361 3.01 -14.46 9.53
C LEU A 361 1.93 -13.48 9.97
N CYS A 362 1.60 -12.51 9.12
CA CYS A 362 0.68 -11.42 9.46
C CYS A 362 -0.38 -11.26 8.38
N THR A 363 -1.50 -10.65 8.73
CA THR A 363 -2.36 -9.95 7.76
C THR A 363 -2.18 -8.44 7.95
N GLN A 364 -2.71 -7.61 7.05
CA GLN A 364 -2.90 -6.20 7.40
C GLN A 364 -3.75 -6.10 8.69
N SER A 365 -3.57 -5.06 9.48
CA SER A 365 -4.34 -4.83 10.71
C SER A 365 -5.76 -4.32 10.40
N ALA A 366 -5.95 -3.69 9.25
CA ALA A 366 -7.19 -3.09 8.79
C ALA A 366 -7.51 -3.48 7.33
N ASP A 367 -8.78 -3.36 6.95
CA ASP A 367 -9.22 -3.51 5.55
C ASP A 367 -9.14 -2.20 4.75
N VAL A 368 -8.50 -1.16 5.31
CA VAL A 368 -8.40 0.15 4.69
C VAL A 368 -6.95 0.56 4.61
N VAL A 369 -6.49 0.89 3.40
CA VAL A 369 -5.15 1.44 3.15
C VAL A 369 -5.28 2.80 2.48
N ARG A 370 -4.56 3.79 3.00
CA ARG A 370 -4.40 5.10 2.38
C ARG A 370 -3.09 5.13 1.60
N ILE A 371 -3.18 5.53 0.34
CA ILE A 371 -2.07 5.71 -0.60
C ILE A 371 -1.96 7.21 -0.86
N ASN A 372 -0.88 7.83 -0.40
CA ASN A 372 -0.63 9.26 -0.61
C ASN A 372 0.22 9.44 -1.87
N TRP A 373 -0.18 10.35 -2.74
CA TRP A 373 0.51 10.63 -4.00
C TRP A 373 1.22 11.98 -3.91
N TRP A 374 2.53 11.97 -4.08
CA TRP A 374 3.35 13.19 -4.14
C TRP A 374 3.54 13.67 -5.57
N ARG A 375 3.54 12.73 -6.51
CA ARG A 375 3.58 12.92 -7.96
C ARG A 375 2.83 11.75 -8.61
N HIS A 376 2.56 11.82 -9.91
CA HIS A 376 1.99 10.73 -10.71
C HIS A 376 2.81 9.43 -10.73
N ASP A 377 4.04 9.44 -10.21
CA ASP A 377 4.95 8.30 -10.17
C ASP A 377 5.56 8.11 -8.77
N VAL A 378 5.11 8.85 -7.76
CA VAL A 378 5.61 8.74 -6.39
C VAL A 378 4.45 8.60 -5.42
N ALA A 379 4.37 7.44 -4.78
CA ALA A 379 3.32 7.11 -3.82
C ALA A 379 3.91 6.60 -2.51
N THR A 380 3.33 7.00 -1.37
CA THR A 380 3.70 6.54 -0.04
C THR A 380 2.53 5.87 0.64
N VAL A 381 2.79 4.75 1.31
CA VAL A 381 1.83 4.04 2.14
C VAL A 381 2.39 3.78 3.53
N GLU A 382 1.51 3.78 4.51
CA GLU A 382 1.74 3.26 5.84
C GLU A 382 0.95 1.96 5.98
N LEU A 383 1.61 0.91 6.44
CA LEU A 383 1.07 -0.44 6.52
C LEU A 383 1.32 -0.99 7.92
N ASP A 384 0.23 -1.33 8.59
CA ASP A 384 0.24 -2.06 9.84
C ASP A 384 -0.07 -3.53 9.58
N PHE A 385 0.78 -4.41 10.07
CA PHE A 385 0.63 -5.85 9.96
C PHE A 385 0.45 -6.47 11.33
N GLN A 386 -0.67 -7.18 11.54
CA GLN A 386 -0.92 -7.90 12.78
C GLN A 386 -0.64 -9.38 12.60
N ALA A 387 0.16 -9.95 13.50
CA ALA A 387 0.48 -11.37 13.47
C ALA A 387 -0.78 -12.25 13.66
N VAL A 388 -0.87 -13.30 12.83
CA VAL A 388 -1.96 -14.27 12.91
C VAL A 388 -1.74 -15.23 14.10
N PRO A 389 -2.81 -15.64 14.80
CA PRO A 389 -2.75 -16.72 15.78
C PRO A 389 -2.28 -18.01 15.11
N HIS A 390 -1.25 -18.67 15.67
CA HIS A 390 -0.64 -19.92 15.19
C HIS A 390 -0.36 -20.02 13.68
N GLU A 391 0.93 -19.96 13.32
CA GLU A 391 1.39 -20.28 11.96
C GLU A 391 1.07 -21.74 11.62
N HIS A 392 0.36 -21.97 10.52
CA HIS A 392 0.01 -23.31 10.01
C HIS A 392 1.22 -24.22 9.77
#